data_AF-A0A7Y9MQD7-F1
#
_entry.id   AF-A0A7Y9MQD7-F1
#
_cell.length_a   1.000
_cell.length_b   1.000
_cell.length_c   1.000
_cell.angle_alpha   90.00
_cell.angle_beta   90.00
_cell.angle_gamma   90.00
#
_symmetry.space_group_name_H-M   'P 1'
#
loop_
_entity.id
_entity.type
_entity.pdbx_description
1 polymer ?
#
loop_
_entity_poly.entity_id
_entity_poly.type
_entity_poly.pdbx_seq_one_letter_code
_entity_poly.pdbx_strand_id
1 'polypeptide(L)'
;MSSTTPADDAQANDPTFASAGSSRSAGPLKWNPADGSASVEHTQSHALGRSGPLAHQFVSTQSVGASRRTADGKTEFGLEMEFRQGHQLDAAITGRNAASLSSTTQLGERARYNVTLPGDATAEAARSVNPFDPLSIPVGGSVRLDGQAFVRTSLETSFRSFASSSEHTDAAGVSYTAQRLDPDHVRVATGPTAAIERLDMIGLKTPVAQAMLGRQDALGQASMHTATFDLRDPQAQAAYRDFLGSGQLPAQAAPGVSDVQRIDTLSASSQTRAKLGVGPLSLDLAGQRNSGENVRATLADGSSTVTSKLQYADNVPLTLTRQCDAAGSEHVEARRYQLGFGKVDGNQAQLLNAALARKDTADDAIAAGQDVTLNFSEAQMGALRQQYAQAAQARPFDREQAGAYARMSNEEFAIGLARNLGNSPYGLSERLFRVAADADGALSGALTRIDAGVDNVDPKVAAAARATPASTPADPRDPAHPDHAMQRMIDARLTPADPQLATHLLLAAKREGLTQVDHVLRNDAGRVFAVQGDPMGGDKRTAYVDAQVAAATPLQDSLRQLDALNATAQPAVAAPQETQDAPQRAPAR
;
A
#
# COMPACT_ATOMS: atom_id res chain seq x y z
N MET A 1 15.04 -18.91 13.22
CA MET A 1 13.69 -18.46 13.61
C MET A 1 13.50 -17.09 12.99
N SER A 2 12.84 -17.06 11.84
CA SER A 2 12.66 -15.83 11.06
C SER A 2 11.42 -15.14 11.59
N SER A 3 11.60 -14.18 12.49
CA SER A 3 10.54 -13.31 12.96
C SER A 3 10.14 -12.37 11.82
N THR A 4 8.97 -12.59 11.23
CA THR A 4 8.29 -11.62 10.37
C THR A 4 8.26 -10.28 11.08
N THR A 5 8.79 -9.22 10.46
CA THR A 5 8.88 -7.90 11.08
C THR A 5 7.45 -7.36 11.29
N PRO A 6 7.10 -6.82 12.48
CA PRO A 6 5.76 -6.30 12.79
C PRO A 6 5.30 -5.10 11.92
N ALA A 7 6.13 -4.65 10.97
CA ALA A 7 5.80 -3.56 10.05
C ALA A 7 4.75 -3.97 9.00
N ASP A 8 4.77 -5.20 8.49
CA ASP A 8 3.77 -5.71 7.53
C ASP A 8 2.40 -5.93 8.19
N ASP A 9 2.37 -6.29 9.48
CA ASP A 9 1.14 -6.51 10.25
C ASP A 9 0.41 -5.20 10.61
N ALA A 10 1.11 -4.05 10.59
CA ALA A 10 0.56 -2.76 10.98
C ALA A 10 -0.39 -2.16 9.92
N GLN A 11 0.00 -2.21 8.64
CA GLN A 11 -0.81 -1.64 7.56
C GLN A 11 -2.11 -2.42 7.32
N ALA A 12 -2.10 -3.73 7.58
CA ALA A 12 -3.29 -4.58 7.51
C ALA A 12 -4.34 -4.22 8.58
N ASN A 13 -3.92 -3.63 9.70
CA ASN A 13 -4.75 -3.41 10.89
C ASN A 13 -4.98 -1.93 11.22
N ASP A 14 -4.66 -0.98 10.34
CA ASP A 14 -4.93 0.45 10.58
C ASP A 14 -6.45 0.69 10.74
N PRO A 15 -6.92 1.14 11.91
CA PRO A 15 -8.33 1.39 12.17
C PRO A 15 -8.84 2.71 11.61
N THR A 16 -8.00 3.55 10.99
CA THR A 16 -8.44 4.84 10.42
C THR A 16 -8.95 4.69 8.98
N PHE A 17 -9.94 5.52 8.61
CA PHE A 17 -10.58 5.51 7.28
C PHE A 17 -10.22 6.77 6.45
N ALA A 18 -9.46 7.70 7.03
CA ALA A 18 -9.10 8.99 6.45
C ALA A 18 -8.06 8.88 5.33
N SER A 19 -8.45 9.27 4.10
CA SER A 19 -7.54 9.30 2.96
C SER A 19 -6.39 10.30 3.17
N ALA A 20 -5.14 9.87 2.93
CA ALA A 20 -3.98 10.76 2.96
C ALA A 20 -3.81 11.59 1.69
N GLY A 21 -4.38 11.14 0.57
CA GLY A 21 -4.22 11.73 -0.76
C GLY A 21 -5.28 12.78 -1.11
N SER A 22 -4.94 13.62 -2.10
CA SER A 22 -5.88 14.52 -2.77
C SER A 22 -6.88 13.71 -3.62
N SER A 23 -8.08 14.22 -3.83
CA SER A 23 -9.05 13.57 -4.72
C SER A 23 -9.76 14.57 -5.62
N ARG A 24 -10.19 14.10 -6.79
CA ARG A 24 -10.96 14.84 -7.79
C ARG A 24 -12.23 14.06 -8.08
N SER A 25 -13.35 14.74 -8.28
CA SER A 25 -14.57 14.09 -8.71
C SER A 25 -15.32 14.89 -9.76
N ALA A 26 -15.94 14.18 -10.70
CA ALA A 26 -16.84 14.71 -11.71
C ALA A 26 -18.07 13.78 -11.80
N GLY A 27 -19.16 14.13 -11.11
CA GLY A 27 -20.34 13.26 -11.00
C GLY A 27 -20.01 11.92 -10.29
N PRO A 28 -20.39 10.75 -10.84
CA PRO A 28 -20.14 9.45 -10.21
C PRO A 28 -18.66 9.01 -10.26
N LEU A 29 -17.82 9.69 -11.05
CA LEU A 29 -16.40 9.38 -11.16
C LEU A 29 -15.61 10.07 -10.05
N LYS A 30 -14.86 9.30 -9.26
CA LYS A 30 -13.86 9.78 -8.31
C LYS A 30 -12.49 9.28 -8.70
N TRP A 31 -11.49 10.15 -8.60
CA TRP A 31 -10.10 9.88 -8.94
C TRP A 31 -9.17 10.45 -7.89
N ASN A 32 -8.19 9.67 -7.43
CA ASN A 32 -7.13 10.11 -6.53
C ASN A 32 -5.77 9.96 -7.24
N PRO A 33 -5.10 11.08 -7.58
CA PRO A 33 -3.84 11.05 -8.31
C PRO A 33 -2.65 10.58 -7.47
N ALA A 34 -2.73 10.64 -6.14
CA ALA A 34 -1.60 10.27 -5.26
C ALA A 34 -1.40 8.74 -5.15
N ASP A 35 -2.46 7.96 -5.37
CA ASP A 35 -2.43 6.50 -5.30
C ASP A 35 -2.98 5.81 -6.56
N GLY A 36 -3.22 6.59 -7.62
CA GLY A 36 -3.68 6.10 -8.92
C GLY A 36 -5.09 5.53 -8.92
N SER A 37 -5.87 5.68 -7.84
CA SER A 37 -7.17 5.04 -7.73
C SER A 37 -8.27 5.77 -8.48
N ALA A 38 -9.07 5.02 -9.24
CA ALA A 38 -10.24 5.52 -9.96
C ALA A 38 -11.43 4.60 -9.67
N SER A 39 -12.46 5.10 -8.98
CA SER A 39 -13.65 4.30 -8.66
C SER A 39 -14.77 4.56 -9.66
N VAL A 40 -15.27 3.49 -10.27
CA VAL A 40 -16.52 3.44 -11.04
C VAL A 40 -17.43 2.42 -10.34
N GLU A 41 -18.69 2.77 -10.11
CA GLU A 41 -19.68 1.88 -9.51
C GLU A 41 -20.31 1.02 -10.63
N HIS A 42 -20.05 -0.29 -10.64
CA HIS A 42 -20.63 -1.22 -11.61
C HIS A 42 -21.31 -2.39 -10.88
N THR A 43 -22.60 -2.60 -11.14
CA THR A 43 -23.43 -3.62 -10.49
C THR A 43 -23.63 -4.83 -11.41
N GLN A 44 -23.20 -6.02 -10.98
CA GLN A 44 -23.55 -7.29 -11.64
C GLN A 44 -24.14 -8.28 -10.64
N SER A 45 -25.14 -9.05 -11.07
CA SER A 45 -25.85 -10.05 -10.25
C SER A 45 -25.64 -11.45 -10.81
N HIS A 46 -25.24 -12.42 -9.96
CA HIS A 46 -25.10 -13.84 -10.31
C HIS A 46 -25.84 -14.72 -9.30
N ALA A 47 -26.50 -15.79 -9.81
CA ALA A 47 -27.15 -16.80 -8.99
C ALA A 47 -26.20 -17.99 -8.76
N LEU A 48 -25.86 -18.26 -7.50
CA LEU A 48 -25.12 -19.45 -7.09
C LEU A 48 -26.13 -20.55 -6.69
N GLY A 49 -25.97 -21.75 -7.26
CA GLY A 49 -27.00 -22.80 -7.39
C GLY A 49 -27.60 -23.38 -6.09
N ARG A 50 -28.63 -24.24 -6.28
CA ARG A 50 -29.42 -24.90 -5.23
C ARG A 50 -28.61 -25.94 -4.44
N SER A 51 -28.74 -25.96 -3.10
CA SER A 51 -28.43 -27.14 -2.29
C SER A 51 -29.57 -27.47 -1.31
N GLY A 52 -29.93 -28.75 -1.22
CA GLY A 52 -30.89 -29.29 -0.24
C GLY A 52 -32.39 -29.07 -0.52
N PRO A 53 -33.27 -29.63 0.33
CA PRO A 53 -34.73 -29.52 0.22
C PRO A 53 -35.29 -28.14 0.64
N LEU A 54 -34.42 -27.22 1.07
CA LEU A 54 -34.71 -25.81 1.33
C LEU A 54 -33.93 -25.01 0.27
N ALA A 55 -34.63 -24.41 -0.69
CA ALA A 55 -33.99 -23.69 -1.79
C ALA A 55 -33.43 -22.34 -1.30
N HIS A 56 -32.17 -22.32 -0.88
CA HIS A 56 -31.42 -21.08 -0.70
C HIS A 56 -30.99 -20.56 -2.08
N GLN A 57 -31.52 -19.42 -2.51
CA GLN A 57 -31.04 -18.72 -3.71
C GLN A 57 -30.01 -17.68 -3.27
N PHE A 58 -28.73 -17.97 -3.48
CA PHE A 58 -27.67 -16.98 -3.31
C PHE A 58 -27.65 -16.09 -4.55
N VAL A 59 -28.23 -14.89 -4.45
CA VAL A 59 -28.02 -13.82 -5.43
C VAL A 59 -26.90 -12.95 -4.91
N SER A 60 -25.70 -13.07 -5.46
CA SER A 60 -24.62 -12.14 -5.20
C SER A 60 -24.79 -10.96 -6.15
N THR A 61 -25.24 -9.81 -5.65
CA THR A 61 -25.05 -8.54 -6.35
C THR A 61 -23.68 -8.03 -5.94
N GLN A 62 -22.70 -8.13 -6.82
CA GLN A 62 -21.39 -7.53 -6.61
C GLN A 62 -21.41 -6.16 -7.28
N SER A 63 -21.61 -5.10 -6.49
CA SER A 63 -21.26 -3.74 -6.91
C SER A 63 -19.78 -3.57 -6.66
N VAL A 64 -18.99 -3.59 -7.73
CA VAL A 64 -17.60 -3.14 -7.62
C VAL A 64 -17.67 -1.63 -7.68
N GLY A 65 -17.61 -0.97 -6.52
CA GLY A 65 -17.09 0.38 -6.44
C GLY A 65 -15.59 0.25 -6.56
N ALA A 66 -15.06 0.23 -7.79
CA ALA A 66 -13.70 -0.22 -8.08
C ALA A 66 -12.63 0.75 -7.56
N SER A 67 -12.43 0.93 -6.26
CA SER A 67 -11.21 1.54 -5.77
C SER A 67 -10.07 0.54 -5.96
N ARG A 68 -9.44 0.57 -7.14
CA ARG A 68 -8.17 -0.12 -7.40
C ARG A 68 -7.05 0.78 -6.92
N ARG A 69 -6.22 0.30 -6.01
CA ARG A 69 -5.01 0.99 -5.57
C ARG A 69 -3.82 0.08 -5.78
N THR A 70 -2.78 0.54 -6.47
CA THR A 70 -1.54 -0.22 -6.65
C THR A 70 -0.42 0.48 -5.90
N ALA A 71 0.16 -0.20 -4.91
CA ALA A 71 1.26 0.29 -4.10
C ALA A 71 2.16 -0.89 -3.70
N ASP A 72 3.48 -0.67 -3.66
CA ASP A 72 4.46 -1.64 -3.15
C ASP A 72 4.37 -3.05 -3.75
N GLY A 73 4.04 -3.12 -5.05
CA GLY A 73 3.89 -4.39 -5.76
C GLY A 73 2.65 -5.19 -5.37
N LYS A 74 1.67 -4.57 -4.70
CA LYS A 74 0.35 -5.13 -4.37
C LYS A 74 -0.77 -4.28 -5.00
N THR A 75 -1.91 -4.90 -5.27
CA THR A 75 -3.12 -4.23 -5.76
C THR A 75 -4.28 -4.48 -4.79
N GLU A 76 -4.85 -3.41 -4.24
CA GLU A 76 -6.00 -3.41 -3.33
C GLU A 76 -7.29 -3.09 -4.09
N PHE A 77 -8.37 -3.78 -3.72
CA PHE A 77 -9.72 -3.64 -4.26
C PHE A 77 -10.74 -3.49 -3.14
N GLY A 78 -11.58 -2.45 -3.21
CA GLY A 78 -12.79 -2.33 -2.40
C GLY A 78 -13.95 -3.07 -3.08
N LEU A 79 -14.58 -4.00 -2.37
CA LEU A 79 -15.67 -4.83 -2.88
C LEU A 79 -16.91 -4.69 -1.99
N GLU A 80 -18.09 -4.72 -2.61
CA GLU A 80 -19.37 -4.75 -1.92
C GLU A 80 -20.17 -5.99 -2.35
N MET A 81 -20.61 -6.79 -1.37
CA MET A 81 -21.48 -7.95 -1.56
C MET A 81 -22.86 -7.64 -1.04
N GLU A 82 -23.90 -7.82 -1.87
CA GLU A 82 -25.28 -7.94 -1.40
C GLU A 82 -25.65 -9.42 -1.23
N PHE A 83 -26.06 -9.81 -0.03
CA PHE A 83 -26.70 -11.08 0.30
C PHE A 83 -28.22 -10.91 0.22
N ARG A 84 -28.90 -11.69 -0.62
CA ARG A 84 -30.38 -11.71 -0.62
C ARG A 84 -30.86 -13.03 -0.05
N GLN A 85 -31.56 -12.99 1.08
CA GLN A 85 -32.27 -14.15 1.61
C GLN A 85 -33.72 -14.12 1.12
N GLY A 86 -34.11 -15.08 0.28
CA GLY A 86 -35.49 -15.28 -0.16
C GLY A 86 -36.06 -16.58 0.38
N HIS A 87 -37.21 -16.53 1.07
CA HIS A 87 -38.02 -17.71 1.35
C HIS A 87 -39.03 -17.89 0.20
N GLN A 88 -38.83 -18.89 -0.66
CA GLN A 88 -39.87 -19.31 -1.58
C GLN A 88 -40.68 -20.45 -0.93
N LEU A 89 -41.88 -20.13 -0.43
CA LEU A 89 -42.87 -21.12 -0.02
C LEU A 89 -43.61 -21.59 -1.28
N ASP A 90 -43.16 -22.69 -1.89
CA ASP A 90 -43.95 -23.39 -2.90
C ASP A 90 -45.06 -24.20 -2.19
N ALA A 91 -46.09 -23.50 -1.71
CA ALA A 91 -47.34 -24.15 -1.36
C ALA A 91 -48.13 -24.36 -2.66
N ALA A 92 -48.08 -25.58 -3.20
CA ALA A 92 -49.00 -25.98 -4.27
C ALA A 92 -50.43 -26.04 -3.69
N ILE A 93 -51.14 -24.91 -3.70
CA ILE A 93 -52.56 -24.86 -3.37
C ILE A 93 -53.30 -25.43 -4.58
N THR A 94 -53.51 -26.74 -4.59
CA THR A 94 -54.42 -27.40 -5.54
C THR A 94 -55.86 -27.11 -5.12
N GLY A 95 -56.40 -25.99 -5.58
CA GLY A 95 -57.79 -25.59 -5.41
C GLY A 95 -58.21 -24.60 -6.48
N ARG A 96 -59.47 -24.67 -6.91
CA ARG A 96 -60.06 -24.02 -8.11
C ARG A 96 -60.03 -22.48 -8.14
N ASN A 97 -59.32 -21.84 -7.21
CA ASN A 97 -59.04 -20.41 -7.14
C ASN A 97 -57.52 -20.20 -6.94
N ALA A 98 -56.72 -20.58 -7.94
CA ALA A 98 -55.27 -20.39 -7.92
C ALA A 98 -54.93 -18.93 -8.32
N ALA A 99 -55.02 -18.02 -7.36
CA ALA A 99 -54.27 -16.77 -7.43
C ALA A 99 -52.88 -17.06 -6.86
N SER A 100 -51.85 -17.04 -7.72
CA SER A 100 -50.45 -17.13 -7.31
C SER A 100 -50.10 -15.88 -6.49
N LEU A 101 -50.24 -15.95 -5.17
CA LEU A 101 -49.78 -14.91 -4.26
C LEU A 101 -48.29 -15.13 -3.98
N SER A 102 -47.42 -14.69 -4.89
CA SER A 102 -45.97 -14.65 -4.66
C SER A 102 -45.64 -13.46 -3.76
N SER A 103 -45.85 -13.60 -2.45
CA SER A 103 -45.39 -12.61 -1.49
C SER A 103 -43.91 -12.84 -1.18
N THR A 104 -43.02 -12.38 -2.06
CA THR A 104 -41.57 -12.34 -1.80
C THR A 104 -41.24 -11.07 -1.02
N THR A 105 -41.19 -11.13 0.31
CA THR A 105 -40.48 -10.11 1.10
C THR A 105 -38.98 -10.31 0.89
N GLN A 106 -38.40 -9.53 -0.03
CA GLN A 106 -36.97 -9.51 -0.33
C GLN A 106 -36.27 -8.52 0.61
N LEU A 107 -35.54 -9.01 1.61
CA LEU A 107 -34.55 -8.21 2.34
C LEU A 107 -33.17 -8.54 1.75
N GLY A 108 -32.56 -7.57 1.07
CA GLY A 108 -31.17 -7.62 0.62
C GLY A 108 -30.27 -6.94 1.64
N GLU A 109 -29.23 -7.64 2.08
CA GLU A 109 -28.26 -7.25 3.11
C GLU A 109 -26.91 -6.95 2.44
N ARG A 110 -26.24 -5.83 2.70
CA ARG A 110 -24.99 -5.44 2.02
C ARG A 110 -23.80 -5.51 2.99
N ALA A 111 -22.71 -6.16 2.60
CA ALA A 111 -21.41 -6.16 3.29
C ALA A 111 -20.30 -5.59 2.39
N ARG A 112 -19.31 -4.93 2.99
CA ARG A 112 -18.14 -4.37 2.28
C ARG A 112 -16.86 -5.01 2.80
N TYR A 113 -15.93 -5.30 1.91
CA TYR A 113 -14.65 -5.92 2.24
C TYR A 113 -13.56 -5.45 1.28
N ASN A 114 -12.33 -5.43 1.76
CA ASN A 114 -11.16 -5.08 0.96
C ASN A 114 -10.34 -6.33 0.68
N VAL A 115 -9.86 -6.45 -0.55
CA VAL A 115 -8.99 -7.55 -0.99
C VAL A 115 -7.69 -6.97 -1.50
N THR A 116 -6.57 -7.43 -0.96
CA THR A 116 -5.22 -7.05 -1.40
C THR A 116 -4.55 -8.24 -2.03
N LEU A 117 -4.14 -8.10 -3.29
CA LEU A 117 -3.53 -9.15 -4.09
C LEU A 117 -2.10 -8.78 -4.48
N PRO A 118 -1.19 -9.76 -4.62
CA PRO A 118 0.17 -9.51 -5.11
C PRO A 118 0.17 -9.16 -6.60
N GLY A 119 1.10 -8.30 -7.00
CA GLY A 119 1.33 -7.89 -8.38
C GLY A 119 0.22 -6.99 -8.94
N ASP A 120 0.18 -6.90 -10.27
CA ASP A 120 -0.85 -6.15 -11.00
C ASP A 120 -2.10 -7.01 -11.22
N ALA A 121 -2.82 -7.28 -10.13
CA ALA A 121 -3.99 -8.15 -10.16
C ALA A 121 -5.20 -7.49 -10.84
N THR A 122 -6.15 -8.30 -11.33
CA THR A 122 -7.38 -7.83 -11.97
C THR A 122 -8.56 -7.79 -10.99
N ALA A 123 -9.59 -6.99 -11.31
CA ALA A 123 -10.81 -6.97 -10.53
C ALA A 123 -11.52 -8.33 -10.51
N GLU A 124 -11.41 -9.11 -11.60
CA GLU A 124 -11.94 -10.46 -11.70
C GLU A 124 -11.24 -11.41 -10.71
N ALA A 125 -9.92 -11.30 -10.56
CA ALA A 125 -9.18 -12.08 -9.57
C ALA A 125 -9.65 -11.72 -8.15
N ALA A 126 -9.84 -10.44 -7.85
CA ALA A 126 -10.34 -9.99 -6.55
C ALA A 126 -11.75 -10.50 -6.24
N ARG A 127 -12.66 -10.56 -7.23
CA ARG A 127 -14.02 -11.10 -7.08
C ARG A 127 -14.05 -12.60 -6.78
N SER A 128 -13.01 -13.34 -7.19
CA SER A 128 -12.91 -14.78 -6.91
C SER A 128 -12.52 -15.10 -5.47
N VAL A 129 -12.06 -14.09 -4.71
CA VAL A 129 -11.64 -14.25 -3.33
C VAL A 129 -12.85 -14.25 -2.39
N ASN A 130 -13.00 -15.34 -1.65
CA ASN A 130 -13.97 -15.48 -0.59
C ASN A 130 -13.28 -15.20 0.77
N PRO A 131 -13.76 -14.19 1.53
CA PRO A 131 -13.17 -13.83 2.83
C PRO A 131 -13.18 -14.95 3.89
N PHE A 132 -14.07 -15.93 3.76
CA PHE A 132 -14.24 -17.03 4.72
C PHE A 132 -13.66 -18.36 4.23
N ASP A 133 -13.09 -18.39 3.01
CA ASP A 133 -12.36 -19.53 2.48
C ASP A 133 -10.90 -19.12 2.21
N PRO A 134 -9.96 -19.48 3.10
CA PRO A 134 -8.60 -18.99 2.99
C PRO A 134 -7.85 -19.59 1.79
N LEU A 135 -8.33 -20.70 1.23
CA LEU A 135 -7.75 -21.31 0.03
C LEU A 135 -8.10 -20.53 -1.24
N SER A 136 -9.17 -19.73 -1.21
CA SER A 136 -9.52 -18.81 -2.30
C SER A 136 -8.61 -17.57 -2.36
N ILE A 137 -7.91 -17.26 -1.25
CA ILE A 137 -6.95 -16.17 -1.19
C ILE A 137 -5.65 -16.63 -1.87
N PRO A 138 -5.11 -15.89 -2.85
CA PRO A 138 -3.80 -16.20 -3.43
C PRO A 138 -2.68 -16.06 -2.39
N VAL A 139 -1.58 -16.81 -2.55
CA VAL A 139 -0.39 -16.67 -1.69
C VAL A 139 0.15 -15.24 -1.75
N GLY A 140 0.42 -14.65 -0.59
CA GLY A 140 0.80 -13.24 -0.44
C GLY A 140 -0.39 -12.27 -0.48
N GLY A 141 -1.60 -12.77 -0.74
CA GLY A 141 -2.84 -12.00 -0.71
C GLY A 141 -3.45 -11.94 0.70
N SER A 142 -4.31 -10.94 0.90
CA SER A 142 -5.07 -10.76 2.13
C SER A 142 -6.47 -10.22 1.87
N VAL A 143 -7.34 -10.42 2.85
CA VAL A 143 -8.70 -9.91 2.86
C VAL A 143 -8.98 -9.27 4.20
N ARG A 144 -9.66 -8.13 4.21
CA ARG A 144 -10.08 -7.40 5.41
C ARG A 144 -11.58 -7.09 5.37
N LEU A 145 -12.23 -7.28 6.50
CA LEU A 145 -13.65 -7.01 6.73
C LEU A 145 -13.78 -6.14 7.96
N ASP A 146 -14.45 -5.01 7.85
CA ASP A 146 -14.72 -4.13 8.99
C ASP A 146 -16.21 -4.18 9.39
N GLY A 147 -16.46 -4.41 10.68
CA GLY A 147 -17.77 -4.71 11.30
C GLY A 147 -18.84 -3.64 11.11
N GLN A 148 -18.43 -2.42 10.76
CA GLN A 148 -19.30 -1.29 10.39
C GLN A 148 -20.22 -1.62 9.19
N ALA A 149 -19.91 -2.68 8.44
CA ALA A 149 -20.71 -3.18 7.32
C ALA A 149 -21.83 -4.18 7.71
N PHE A 150 -22.03 -4.51 8.99
CA PHE A 150 -22.84 -5.67 9.42
C PHE A 150 -24.12 -5.37 10.22
N VAL A 151 -24.58 -4.12 10.28
CA VAL A 151 -25.84 -3.82 11.00
C VAL A 151 -27.04 -4.42 10.25
N ARG A 152 -27.66 -5.46 10.84
CA ARG A 152 -28.92 -6.15 10.43
C ARG A 152 -28.78 -7.19 9.30
N THR A 153 -27.94 -8.21 9.51
CA THR A 153 -27.83 -9.36 8.59
C THR A 153 -28.23 -10.70 9.24
N SER A 154 -28.68 -11.71 8.47
CA SER A 154 -28.89 -13.09 8.97
C SER A 154 -27.59 -13.79 9.41
N LEU A 155 -26.44 -13.21 9.07
CA LEU A 155 -25.12 -13.49 9.65
C LEU A 155 -25.00 -13.01 11.11
N GLU A 156 -26.04 -12.41 11.70
CA GLU A 156 -26.12 -11.98 13.10
C GLU A 156 -25.67 -13.06 14.08
N THR A 157 -25.84 -14.36 13.80
CA THR A 157 -25.49 -15.39 14.78
C THR A 157 -23.98 -15.65 14.82
N SER A 158 -23.33 -15.74 13.66
CA SER A 158 -21.87 -15.84 13.55
C SER A 158 -21.19 -14.50 13.81
N PHE A 159 -21.85 -13.36 13.57
CA PHE A 159 -21.34 -12.01 13.87
C PHE A 159 -21.60 -11.51 15.31
N ARG A 160 -22.71 -11.91 15.97
CA ARG A 160 -22.96 -11.60 17.39
C ARG A 160 -22.00 -12.33 18.32
N SER A 161 -21.44 -13.48 17.92
CA SER A 161 -20.36 -14.09 18.69
C SER A 161 -19.09 -13.24 18.69
N PHE A 162 -18.87 -12.41 17.66
CA PHE A 162 -17.79 -11.43 17.59
C PHE A 162 -18.15 -10.07 18.23
N ALA A 163 -19.41 -9.60 18.11
CA ALA A 163 -19.80 -8.19 18.32
C ALA A 163 -20.51 -7.86 19.66
N SER A 164 -20.57 -8.77 20.64
CA SER A 164 -21.46 -8.63 21.81
C SER A 164 -21.13 -7.51 22.83
N SER A 165 -20.17 -6.60 22.58
CA SER A 165 -19.67 -5.68 23.61
C SER A 165 -19.78 -4.17 23.36
N SER A 166 -20.48 -3.68 22.34
CA SER A 166 -20.52 -2.22 22.13
C SER A 166 -21.86 -1.72 21.61
N GLU A 167 -22.75 -1.36 22.53
CA GLU A 167 -23.74 -0.31 22.31
C GLU A 167 -23.01 1.02 22.48
N HIS A 168 -22.78 1.78 21.41
CA HIS A 168 -22.78 3.26 21.34
C HIS A 168 -22.36 3.68 19.92
N THR A 169 -23.10 4.62 19.33
CA THR A 169 -22.84 5.23 18.02
C THR A 169 -21.67 6.23 18.09
N ASP A 170 -20.52 5.76 17.64
CA ASP A 170 -19.40 6.38 16.88
C ASP A 170 -18.66 5.17 16.28
N ALA A 171 -17.73 5.27 15.32
CA ALA A 171 -17.35 4.15 14.43
C ALA A 171 -16.63 2.93 15.08
N ALA A 172 -17.30 2.23 15.99
CA ALA A 172 -16.91 1.00 16.66
C ALA A 172 -17.41 -0.20 15.84
N GLY A 173 -16.58 -1.22 15.72
CA GLY A 173 -16.89 -2.45 15.01
C GLY A 173 -15.87 -3.54 15.29
N VAL A 174 -16.09 -4.75 14.77
CA VAL A 174 -15.09 -5.82 14.79
C VAL A 174 -14.42 -5.89 13.44
N SER A 175 -13.09 -5.87 13.39
CA SER A 175 -12.35 -6.13 12.16
C SER A 175 -11.95 -7.60 12.10
N TYR A 176 -11.93 -8.16 10.90
CA TYR A 176 -11.42 -9.49 10.60
C TYR A 176 -10.50 -9.40 9.39
N THR A 177 -9.32 -9.98 9.51
CA THR A 177 -8.32 -10.05 8.45
C THR A 177 -7.87 -11.49 8.29
N ALA A 178 -7.79 -11.95 7.05
CA ALA A 178 -7.16 -13.23 6.70
C ALA A 178 -6.09 -13.00 5.64
N GLN A 179 -4.90 -13.55 5.87
CA GLN A 179 -3.76 -13.46 4.97
C GLN A 179 -3.22 -14.85 4.70
N ARG A 180 -3.00 -15.15 3.42
CA ARG A 180 -2.31 -16.38 3.03
C ARG A 180 -0.83 -16.11 2.89
N LEU A 181 -0.05 -16.60 3.86
CA LEU A 181 1.40 -16.35 3.91
C LEU A 181 2.14 -17.16 2.84
N ASP A 182 1.78 -18.43 2.72
CA ASP A 182 2.32 -19.39 1.76
C ASP A 182 1.25 -20.44 1.40
N PRO A 183 1.54 -21.46 0.57
CA PRO A 183 0.52 -22.45 0.19
C PRO A 183 -0.16 -23.14 1.37
N ASP A 184 0.55 -23.29 2.48
CA ASP A 184 0.16 -24.08 3.64
C ASP A 184 -0.22 -23.22 4.85
N HIS A 185 0.25 -21.97 4.96
CA HIS A 185 0.03 -21.16 6.16
C HIS A 185 -0.94 -19.99 5.93
N VAL A 186 -1.90 -19.86 6.85
CA VAL A 186 -2.89 -18.78 6.88
C VAL A 186 -2.82 -18.06 8.21
N ARG A 187 -2.60 -16.76 8.18
CA ARG A 187 -2.69 -15.89 9.35
C ARG A 187 -4.06 -15.23 9.40
N VAL A 188 -4.69 -15.27 10.55
CA VAL A 188 -5.96 -14.60 10.81
C VAL A 188 -5.80 -13.64 11.96
N ALA A 189 -6.38 -12.45 11.83
CA ALA A 189 -6.56 -11.51 12.92
C ALA A 189 -8.04 -11.14 13.08
N THR A 190 -8.53 -11.04 14.31
CA THR A 190 -9.89 -10.56 14.60
C THR A 190 -9.94 -9.77 15.91
N GLY A 191 -10.77 -8.74 15.98
CA GLY A 191 -10.97 -8.01 17.22
C GLY A 191 -11.65 -6.66 17.07
N PRO A 192 -11.98 -6.01 18.20
CA PRO A 192 -12.62 -4.71 18.20
C PRO A 192 -11.73 -3.61 17.60
N THR A 193 -12.39 -2.69 16.91
CA THR A 193 -11.84 -1.48 16.31
C THR A 193 -12.77 -0.31 16.63
N ALA A 194 -12.21 0.87 16.78
CA ALA A 194 -12.95 2.11 16.96
C ALA A 194 -12.22 3.25 16.26
N ALA A 195 -12.95 4.11 15.57
CA ALA A 195 -12.39 5.29 14.94
C ALA A 195 -13.23 6.52 15.22
N ILE A 196 -12.54 7.65 15.39
CA ILE A 196 -13.12 8.98 15.48
C ILE A 196 -12.45 9.81 14.40
N GLU A 197 -13.25 10.36 13.49
CA GLU A 197 -12.79 11.29 12.47
C GLU A 197 -13.54 12.61 12.59
N ARG A 198 -12.79 13.71 12.59
CA ARG A 198 -13.34 15.06 12.65
C ARG A 198 -12.80 15.88 11.49
N LEU A 199 -13.70 16.51 10.74
CA LEU A 199 -13.35 17.42 9.65
C LEU A 199 -13.91 18.81 9.97
N ASP A 200 -13.02 19.72 10.38
CA ASP A 200 -13.35 21.10 10.71
C ASP A 200 -12.93 22.00 9.54
N MET A 201 -13.90 22.48 8.75
CA MET A 201 -13.64 23.36 7.60
C MET A 201 -14.40 24.68 7.71
N ILE A 202 -13.73 25.76 7.33
CA ILE A 202 -14.30 27.10 7.24
C ILE A 202 -14.23 27.52 5.77
N GLY A 203 -15.32 28.07 5.24
CA GLY A 203 -15.36 28.43 3.82
C GLY A 203 -16.67 29.03 3.36
N LEU A 204 -16.66 29.48 2.11
CA LEU A 204 -17.83 29.96 1.42
C LEU A 204 -18.44 28.83 0.59
N LYS A 205 -19.73 28.55 0.80
CA LYS A 205 -20.50 27.61 -0.01
C LYS A 205 -21.71 28.33 -0.60
N THR A 206 -21.80 28.31 -1.92
CA THR A 206 -22.93 28.81 -2.71
C THR A 206 -23.54 27.64 -3.51
N PRO A 207 -24.71 27.81 -4.15
CA PRO A 207 -25.30 26.75 -4.98
C PRO A 207 -24.42 26.33 -6.18
N VAL A 208 -23.55 27.22 -6.67
CA VAL A 208 -22.76 27.01 -7.89
C VAL A 208 -21.27 26.80 -7.62
N ALA A 209 -20.78 27.19 -6.43
CA ALA A 209 -19.37 27.11 -6.07
C ALA A 209 -19.17 26.90 -4.57
N GLN A 210 -18.11 26.16 -4.22
CA GLN A 210 -17.64 25.97 -2.85
C GLN A 210 -16.14 26.20 -2.77
N ALA A 211 -15.69 26.84 -1.70
CA ALA A 211 -14.29 26.96 -1.33
C ALA A 211 -14.18 26.84 0.19
N MET A 212 -13.62 25.74 0.67
CA MET A 212 -13.48 25.42 2.09
C MET A 212 -12.02 25.09 2.40
N LEU A 213 -11.52 25.59 3.52
CA LEU A 213 -10.19 25.27 4.04
C LEU A 213 -10.36 24.82 5.48
N GLY A 214 -9.63 23.79 5.89
CA GLY A 214 -9.77 23.24 7.21
C GLY A 214 -8.75 22.19 7.56
N ARG A 215 -9.08 21.44 8.60
CA ARG A 215 -8.27 20.35 9.11
C ARG A 215 -9.11 19.10 9.31
N GLN A 216 -8.53 17.96 8.96
CA GLN A 216 -9.06 16.64 9.25
C GLN A 216 -8.20 16.00 10.33
N ASP A 217 -8.81 15.65 11.45
CA ASP A 217 -8.21 14.90 12.54
C ASP A 217 -8.81 13.48 12.53
N ALA A 218 -7.98 12.46 12.70
CA ALA A 218 -8.42 11.07 12.81
C ALA A 218 -7.70 10.40 13.99
N LEU A 219 -8.45 9.64 14.78
CA LEU A 219 -7.95 8.81 15.87
C LEU A 219 -8.58 7.43 15.73
N GLY A 220 -7.76 6.40 15.58
CA GLY A 220 -8.22 5.03 15.48
C GLY A 220 -7.55 4.15 16.53
N GLN A 221 -8.29 3.17 17.03
CA GLN A 221 -7.82 2.16 17.95
C GLN A 221 -8.27 0.77 17.46
N ALA A 222 -7.38 -0.21 17.56
CA ALA A 222 -7.69 -1.62 17.30
C ALA A 222 -7.07 -2.50 18.38
N SER A 223 -7.75 -3.59 18.73
CA SER A 223 -7.21 -4.64 19.59
C SER A 223 -7.51 -5.99 18.96
N MET A 224 -6.53 -6.56 18.25
CA MET A 224 -6.70 -7.74 17.43
C MET A 224 -6.04 -8.93 18.11
N HIS A 225 -6.70 -10.08 18.13
CA HIS A 225 -6.05 -11.37 18.39
C HIS A 225 -5.66 -11.95 17.04
N THR A 226 -4.47 -12.55 16.96
CA THR A 226 -4.00 -13.21 15.74
C THR A 226 -3.53 -14.63 16.01
N ALA A 227 -3.61 -15.48 15.01
CA ALA A 227 -3.01 -16.82 14.98
C ALA A 227 -2.65 -17.20 13.54
N THR A 228 -1.59 -17.99 13.38
CA THR A 228 -1.18 -18.60 12.11
C THR A 228 -1.51 -20.09 12.15
N PHE A 229 -2.25 -20.59 11.15
CA PHE A 229 -2.67 -21.98 11.00
C PHE A 229 -1.88 -22.66 9.87
N ASP A 230 -1.26 -23.81 10.15
CA ASP A 230 -0.68 -24.72 9.14
C ASP A 230 -1.78 -25.65 8.61
N LEU A 231 -2.28 -25.37 7.42
CA LEU A 231 -3.36 -26.09 6.76
C LEU A 231 -3.02 -27.55 6.42
N ARG A 232 -1.78 -28.01 6.59
CA ARG A 232 -1.45 -29.44 6.44
C ARG A 232 -1.81 -30.25 7.67
N ASP A 233 -1.91 -29.62 8.84
CA ASP A 233 -2.24 -30.29 10.08
C ASP A 233 -3.77 -30.42 10.23
N PRO A 234 -4.33 -31.64 10.34
CA PRO A 234 -5.76 -31.83 10.59
C PRO A 234 -6.26 -31.12 11.85
N GLN A 235 -5.41 -30.94 12.88
CA GLN A 235 -5.75 -30.22 14.10
C GLN A 235 -5.89 -28.71 13.85
N ALA A 236 -5.00 -28.13 13.04
CA ALA A 236 -5.10 -26.73 12.65
C ALA A 236 -6.30 -26.47 11.74
N GLN A 237 -6.62 -27.39 10.82
CA GLN A 237 -7.85 -27.30 10.01
C GLN A 237 -9.12 -27.35 10.88
N ALA A 238 -9.14 -28.20 11.91
CA ALA A 238 -10.24 -28.25 12.87
C ALA A 238 -10.33 -26.94 13.68
N ALA A 239 -9.21 -26.45 14.22
CA ALA A 239 -9.16 -25.18 14.94
C ALA A 239 -9.60 -23.99 14.07
N TYR A 240 -9.24 -23.98 12.78
CA TYR A 240 -9.69 -22.96 11.83
C TYR A 240 -11.21 -23.05 11.58
N ARG A 241 -11.77 -24.25 11.43
CA ARG A 241 -13.23 -24.45 11.30
C ARG A 241 -13.99 -24.03 12.56
N ASP A 242 -13.45 -24.36 13.74
CA ASP A 242 -14.01 -23.95 15.02
C ASP A 242 -13.95 -22.43 15.18
N PHE A 243 -12.87 -21.79 14.73
CA PHE A 243 -12.77 -20.34 14.62
C PHE A 243 -13.85 -19.76 13.69
N LEU A 244 -14.07 -20.32 12.49
CA LEU A 244 -15.13 -19.85 11.58
C LEU A 244 -16.53 -19.97 12.19
N GLY A 245 -16.77 -20.98 13.04
CA GLY A 245 -18.05 -21.19 13.70
C GLY A 245 -18.26 -20.35 14.96
N SER A 246 -17.23 -20.19 15.79
CA SER A 246 -17.29 -19.52 17.09
C SER A 246 -16.88 -18.04 17.05
N GLY A 247 -16.03 -17.69 16.09
CA GLY A 247 -15.37 -16.41 15.99
C GLY A 247 -14.21 -16.17 16.96
N GLN A 248 -13.83 -17.19 17.73
CA GLN A 248 -12.75 -17.08 18.71
C GLN A 248 -11.49 -17.75 18.18
N LEU A 249 -10.39 -17.01 18.20
CA LEU A 249 -9.08 -17.60 17.91
C LEU A 249 -8.57 -18.38 19.13
N PRO A 250 -7.73 -19.41 18.92
CA PRO A 250 -7.07 -20.11 20.01
C PRO A 250 -6.32 -19.14 20.92
N ALA A 251 -6.51 -19.28 22.24
CA ALA A 251 -5.85 -18.41 23.23
C ALA A 251 -4.36 -18.73 23.44
N GLN A 252 -3.91 -19.91 23.01
CA GLN A 252 -2.55 -20.40 23.16
C GLN A 252 -2.13 -21.17 21.91
N ALA A 253 -0.82 -21.28 21.68
CA ALA A 253 -0.28 -22.12 20.62
C ALA A 253 -0.68 -23.59 20.83
N ALA A 254 -0.95 -24.28 19.72
CA ALA A 254 -1.34 -25.68 19.67
C ALA A 254 -0.63 -26.34 18.47
N PRO A 255 -0.63 -27.68 18.32
CA PRO A 255 -0.06 -28.30 17.12
C PRO A 255 -0.71 -27.73 15.84
N GLY A 256 0.15 -27.29 14.91
CA GLY A 256 -0.25 -26.60 13.69
C GLY A 256 -0.79 -25.17 13.86
N VAL A 257 -0.80 -24.60 15.07
CA VAL A 257 -1.19 -23.22 15.35
C VAL A 257 -0.06 -22.45 16.06
N SER A 258 0.44 -21.40 15.41
CA SER A 258 1.54 -20.56 15.89
C SER A 258 1.18 -19.07 15.88
N ASP A 259 2.14 -18.21 16.25
CA ASP A 259 2.01 -16.74 16.27
C ASP A 259 0.75 -16.23 16.98
N VAL A 260 0.38 -16.90 18.07
CA VAL A 260 -0.74 -16.46 18.91
C VAL A 260 -0.30 -15.26 19.71
N GLN A 261 -0.80 -14.09 19.31
CA GLN A 261 -0.46 -12.82 19.93
C GLN A 261 -1.66 -11.86 19.90
N ARG A 262 -1.60 -10.86 20.78
CA ARG A 262 -2.53 -9.72 20.78
C ARG A 262 -1.83 -8.50 20.23
N ILE A 263 -2.44 -7.84 19.25
CA ILE A 263 -1.94 -6.63 18.59
C ILE A 263 -2.86 -5.47 18.96
N ASP A 264 -2.36 -4.57 19.82
CA ASP A 264 -3.03 -3.31 20.11
C ASP A 264 -2.44 -2.21 19.23
N THR A 265 -3.28 -1.54 18.44
CA THR A 265 -2.89 -0.44 17.56
C THR A 265 -3.61 0.83 17.98
N LEU A 266 -2.86 1.93 18.08
CA LEU A 266 -3.37 3.28 18.25
C LEU A 266 -2.78 4.15 17.14
N SER A 267 -3.61 4.65 16.24
CA SER A 267 -3.21 5.53 15.15
C SER A 267 -3.88 6.90 15.31
N ALA A 268 -3.11 7.94 15.05
CA ALA A 268 -3.59 9.32 15.07
C ALA A 268 -3.03 10.07 13.86
N SER A 269 -3.84 10.91 13.25
CA SER A 269 -3.38 11.82 12.21
C SER A 269 -4.10 13.16 12.25
N SER A 270 -3.41 14.19 11.76
CA SER A 270 -3.96 15.52 11.58
C SER A 270 -3.45 16.06 10.25
N GLN A 271 -4.36 16.47 9.37
CA GLN A 271 -4.04 16.88 8.00
C GLN A 271 -4.79 18.15 7.61
N THR A 272 -4.09 19.09 6.98
CA THR A 272 -4.74 20.25 6.37
C THR A 272 -5.47 19.83 5.09
N ARG A 273 -6.71 20.31 4.88
CA ARG A 273 -7.53 19.99 3.71
C ARG A 273 -8.11 21.26 3.09
N ALA A 274 -8.12 21.33 1.77
CA ALA A 274 -8.82 22.37 1.02
C ALA A 274 -9.80 21.74 0.02
N LYS A 275 -11.09 22.06 0.13
CA LYS A 275 -12.12 21.60 -0.80
C LYS A 275 -12.59 22.74 -1.70
N LEU A 276 -12.40 22.58 -3.00
CA LEU A 276 -12.87 23.49 -4.04
C LEU A 276 -13.94 22.79 -4.86
N GLY A 277 -14.97 23.50 -5.30
CA GLY A 277 -15.95 22.92 -6.21
C GLY A 277 -16.70 23.98 -7.01
N VAL A 278 -17.08 23.61 -8.23
CA VAL A 278 -17.85 24.42 -9.18
C VAL A 278 -18.83 23.49 -9.91
N GLY A 279 -20.13 23.68 -9.69
CA GLY A 279 -21.17 22.78 -10.22
C GLY A 279 -20.92 21.31 -9.83
N PRO A 280 -20.87 20.37 -10.79
CA PRO A 280 -20.64 18.94 -10.51
C PRO A 280 -19.15 18.58 -10.27
N LEU A 281 -18.23 19.54 -10.39
CA LEU A 281 -16.80 19.34 -10.21
C LEU A 281 -16.40 19.64 -8.77
N SER A 282 -15.66 18.72 -8.14
CA SER A 282 -15.07 18.93 -6.82
C SER A 282 -13.60 18.49 -6.81
N LEU A 283 -12.79 19.23 -6.07
CA LEU A 283 -11.37 19.00 -5.85
C LEU A 283 -11.12 19.06 -4.33
N ASP A 284 -10.54 18.01 -3.78
CA ASP A 284 -10.11 17.93 -2.38
C ASP A 284 -8.59 17.82 -2.34
N LEU A 285 -7.94 18.86 -1.85
CA LEU A 285 -6.49 18.95 -1.76
C LEU A 285 -6.04 18.58 -0.36
N ALA A 286 -5.20 17.55 -0.29
CA ALA A 286 -4.45 17.18 0.88
C ALA A 286 -3.23 18.10 1.02
N GLY A 287 -3.10 18.75 2.17
CA GLY A 287 -1.91 19.48 2.57
C GLY A 287 -1.06 18.68 3.55
N GLN A 288 -0.26 19.42 4.34
CA GLN A 288 0.64 18.87 5.34
C GLN A 288 -0.10 17.95 6.32
N ARG A 289 0.48 16.77 6.55
CA ARG A 289 -0.06 15.72 7.43
C ARG A 289 0.96 15.38 8.50
N ASN A 290 0.50 15.29 9.74
CA ASN A 290 1.23 14.67 10.83
C ASN A 290 0.50 13.39 11.19
N SER A 291 1.24 12.31 11.43
CA SER A 291 0.68 11.05 11.90
C SER A 291 1.59 10.36 12.90
N GLY A 292 0.96 9.66 13.84
CA GLY A 292 1.61 8.76 14.77
C GLY A 292 0.85 7.44 14.82
N GLU A 293 1.58 6.34 14.84
CA GLU A 293 1.05 5.00 15.01
C GLU A 293 1.83 4.32 16.12
N ASN A 294 1.13 3.65 17.04
CA ASN A 294 1.74 2.82 18.07
C ASN A 294 1.14 1.42 17.99
N VAL A 295 1.96 0.43 17.68
CA VAL A 295 1.58 -0.98 17.59
C VAL A 295 2.27 -1.75 18.70
N ARG A 296 1.50 -2.37 19.58
CA ARG A 296 1.99 -3.29 20.61
C ARG A 296 1.58 -4.71 20.26
N ALA A 297 2.55 -5.55 19.94
CA ALA A 297 2.36 -6.99 19.82
C ALA A 297 2.74 -7.65 21.15
N THR A 298 1.77 -8.29 21.80
CA THR A 298 1.94 -9.00 23.07
C THR A 298 1.83 -10.50 22.83
N LEU A 299 2.90 -11.23 23.16
CA LEU A 299 2.98 -12.68 23.02
C LEU A 299 2.23 -13.37 24.17
N ALA A 300 1.98 -14.67 24.01
CA ALA A 300 1.29 -15.48 25.02
C ALA A 300 2.01 -15.54 26.37
N ASP A 301 3.33 -15.31 26.41
CA ASP A 301 4.13 -15.25 27.63
C ASP A 301 4.06 -13.87 28.34
N GLY A 302 3.34 -12.91 27.77
CA GLY A 302 3.17 -11.56 28.29
C GLY A 302 4.25 -10.57 27.85
N SER A 303 5.35 -11.02 27.24
CA SER A 303 6.34 -10.11 26.65
C SER A 303 5.73 -9.36 25.47
N SER A 304 6.23 -8.16 25.20
CA SER A 304 5.69 -7.34 24.10
C SER A 304 6.74 -6.57 23.33
N THR A 305 6.46 -6.38 22.04
CA THR A 305 7.20 -5.44 21.18
C THR A 305 6.31 -4.25 20.89
N VAL A 306 6.82 -3.04 21.13
CA VAL A 306 6.14 -1.77 20.87
C VAL A 306 6.84 -1.07 19.71
N THR A 307 6.12 -0.84 18.63
CA THR A 307 6.60 -0.11 17.46
C THR A 307 5.84 1.21 17.34
N SER A 308 6.55 2.32 17.47
CA SER A 308 6.01 3.66 17.28
C SER A 308 6.50 4.25 15.96
N LYS A 309 5.60 4.54 15.03
CA LYS A 309 5.91 5.22 13.78
C LYS A 309 5.44 6.66 13.84
N LEU A 310 6.28 7.60 13.47
CA LEU A 310 6.00 9.02 13.49
C LEU A 310 6.37 9.64 12.15
N GLN A 311 5.42 10.37 11.56
CA GLN A 311 5.61 11.14 10.34
C GLN A 311 5.12 12.56 10.61
N TYR A 312 5.98 13.55 10.37
CA TYR A 312 5.63 14.96 10.50
C TYR A 312 5.83 15.63 9.16
N ALA A 313 4.78 16.17 8.57
CA ALA A 313 4.87 16.82 7.27
C ALA A 313 5.56 15.90 6.25
N ASP A 314 6.49 16.45 5.46
CA ASP A 314 7.36 15.72 4.52
C ASP A 314 8.74 15.42 5.12
N ASN A 315 8.88 15.43 6.46
CA ASN A 315 10.14 15.09 7.13
C ASN A 315 10.46 13.60 7.01
N VAL A 316 11.69 13.22 7.33
CA VAL A 316 12.10 11.82 7.44
C VAL A 316 11.27 11.09 8.53
N PRO A 317 10.53 10.02 8.21
CA PRO A 317 9.80 9.21 9.18
C PRO A 317 10.74 8.61 10.22
N LEU A 318 10.26 8.53 11.46
CA LEU A 318 10.90 7.81 12.56
C LEU A 318 10.10 6.57 12.93
N THR A 319 10.77 5.42 12.94
CA THR A 319 10.27 4.19 13.58
C THR A 319 11.09 3.92 14.83
N LEU A 320 10.42 3.79 15.98
CA LEU A 320 11.02 3.43 17.25
C LEU A 320 10.47 2.08 17.71
N THR A 321 11.34 1.09 17.85
CA THR A 321 11.00 -0.25 18.35
C THR A 321 11.55 -0.45 19.74
N ARG A 322 10.70 -0.91 20.66
CA ARG A 322 11.02 -1.24 22.06
C ARG A 322 10.59 -2.66 22.35
N GLN A 323 11.36 -3.38 23.16
CA GLN A 323 11.00 -4.70 23.66
C GLN A 323 10.78 -4.61 25.16
N CYS A 324 9.67 -5.17 25.64
CA CYS A 324 9.31 -5.21 27.05
C CYS A 324 9.15 -6.66 27.50
N ASP A 325 9.59 -6.96 28.71
CA ASP A 325 9.31 -8.23 29.35
C ASP A 325 7.83 -8.34 29.80
N ALA A 326 7.47 -9.51 30.36
CA ALA A 326 6.12 -9.76 30.86
C ALA A 326 5.70 -8.89 32.06
N ALA A 327 6.66 -8.27 32.76
CA ALA A 327 6.40 -7.32 33.84
C ALA A 327 6.22 -5.88 33.32
N GLY A 328 6.42 -5.65 32.02
CA GLY A 328 6.35 -4.35 31.37
C GLY A 328 7.65 -3.54 31.47
N SER A 329 8.75 -4.12 31.94
CA SER A 329 10.06 -3.45 31.97
C SER A 329 10.70 -3.51 30.58
N GLU A 330 11.30 -2.40 30.14
CA GLU A 330 11.91 -2.31 28.81
C GLU A 330 13.36 -2.82 28.79
N HIS A 331 13.68 -3.62 27.76
CA HIS A 331 15.04 -3.96 27.35
C HIS A 331 15.62 -2.81 26.51
N VAL A 332 16.15 -1.80 27.18
CA VAL A 332 16.62 -0.56 26.55
C VAL A 332 17.74 -0.81 25.53
N GLU A 333 18.58 -1.83 25.74
CA GLU A 333 19.62 -2.27 24.79
C GLU A 333 19.07 -2.81 23.47
N ALA A 334 17.84 -3.35 23.50
CA ALA A 334 17.13 -3.83 22.32
C ALA A 334 16.38 -2.70 21.60
N ARG A 335 16.35 -1.48 22.15
CA ARG A 335 15.71 -0.33 21.52
C ARG A 335 16.40 0.02 20.19
N ARG A 336 15.59 0.28 19.17
CA ARG A 336 16.06 0.66 17.83
C ARG A 336 15.31 1.89 17.32
N TYR A 337 16.05 2.81 16.71
CA TYR A 337 15.55 3.98 16.02
C TYR A 337 15.87 3.85 14.53
N GLN A 338 14.88 4.06 13.67
CA GLN A 338 15.04 3.98 12.23
C GLN A 338 14.54 5.28 11.59
N LEU A 339 15.38 5.88 10.75
CA LEU A 339 15.07 7.10 10.00
C LEU A 339 15.04 6.76 8.51
N GLY A 340 13.85 6.76 7.91
CA GLY A 340 13.63 6.30 6.53
C GLY A 340 13.77 7.41 5.51
N PHE A 341 14.87 7.46 4.77
CA PHE A 341 15.10 8.47 3.72
C PHE A 341 14.40 8.11 2.41
N GLY A 342 14.02 6.85 2.23
CA GLY A 342 13.50 6.35 0.97
C GLY A 342 14.56 6.42 -0.12
N LYS A 343 14.13 6.62 -1.37
CA LYS A 343 15.03 6.79 -2.52
C LYS A 343 15.83 8.09 -2.42
N VAL A 344 17.13 7.97 -2.18
CA VAL A 344 18.04 9.13 -2.09
C VAL A 344 18.50 9.59 -3.48
N ASP A 345 18.65 10.90 -3.69
CA ASP A 345 19.30 11.44 -4.90
C ASP A 345 20.83 11.49 -4.77
N GLY A 346 21.53 11.94 -5.82
CA GLY A 346 22.98 12.02 -5.82
C GLY A 346 23.58 12.96 -4.77
N ASN A 347 22.91 14.08 -4.47
CA ASN A 347 23.38 15.02 -3.45
C ASN A 347 23.17 14.45 -2.05
N GLN A 348 22.01 13.83 -1.80
CA GLN A 348 21.71 13.15 -0.54
C GLN A 348 22.70 12.02 -0.28
N ALA A 349 22.98 11.18 -1.28
CA ALA A 349 23.95 10.10 -1.18
C ALA A 349 25.35 10.63 -0.82
N GLN A 350 25.81 11.70 -1.46
CA GLN A 350 27.10 12.33 -1.13
C GLN A 350 27.16 12.85 0.31
N LEU A 351 26.13 13.58 0.75
CA LEU A 351 26.06 14.13 2.11
C LEU A 351 26.06 13.01 3.17
N LEU A 352 25.29 11.95 2.93
CA LEU A 352 25.21 10.80 3.84
C LEU A 352 26.52 10.00 3.87
N ASN A 353 27.14 9.73 2.72
CA ASN A 353 28.43 9.03 2.67
C ASN A 353 29.51 9.81 3.42
N ALA A 354 29.56 11.13 3.26
CA ALA A 354 30.49 11.99 3.99
C ALA A 354 30.22 11.96 5.51
N ALA A 355 28.96 12.14 5.93
CA ALA A 355 28.59 12.15 7.35
C ALA A 355 28.87 10.82 8.06
N LEU A 356 28.68 9.70 7.36
CA LEU A 356 28.91 8.35 7.87
C LEU A 356 30.36 7.88 7.68
N ALA A 357 31.24 8.74 7.12
CA ALA A 357 32.62 8.42 6.75
C ALA A 357 32.74 7.11 5.96
N ARG A 358 31.80 6.88 5.02
CA ARG A 358 31.82 5.73 4.12
C ARG A 358 32.90 5.95 3.06
N LYS A 359 33.62 4.87 2.74
CA LYS A 359 34.66 4.91 1.72
C LYS A 359 34.02 4.93 0.34
N ASP A 360 34.64 5.64 -0.61
CA ASP A 360 34.25 5.68 -2.03
C ASP A 360 34.46 4.35 -2.78
N THR A 361 34.60 3.23 -2.07
CA THR A 361 34.57 1.90 -2.69
C THR A 361 33.12 1.52 -2.97
N ALA A 362 32.84 1.10 -4.20
CA ALA A 362 31.48 0.87 -4.72
C ALA A 362 30.60 -0.06 -3.87
N ASP A 363 31.18 -0.95 -3.07
CA ASP A 363 30.44 -1.93 -2.27
C ASP A 363 29.88 -1.39 -0.93
N ASP A 364 30.44 -0.29 -0.40
CA ASP A 364 30.03 0.28 0.91
C ASP A 364 29.33 1.65 0.80
N ALA A 365 29.41 2.31 -0.36
CA ALA A 365 28.85 3.64 -0.58
C ALA A 365 27.34 3.58 -0.84
N ILE A 366 26.62 4.57 -0.29
CA ILE A 366 25.22 4.83 -0.64
C ILE A 366 25.19 5.41 -2.05
N ALA A 367 24.40 4.82 -2.95
CA ALA A 367 24.26 5.26 -4.33
C ALA A 367 22.95 6.03 -4.57
N ALA A 368 22.92 6.88 -5.60
CA ALA A 368 21.69 7.56 -6.02
C ALA A 368 20.64 6.53 -6.49
N GLY A 369 19.37 6.76 -6.12
CA GLY A 369 18.23 5.90 -6.41
C GLY A 369 18.04 4.74 -5.44
N GLN A 370 18.97 4.54 -4.50
CA GLN A 370 18.91 3.51 -3.46
C GLN A 370 17.90 3.90 -2.38
N ASP A 371 17.16 2.91 -1.89
CA ASP A 371 16.29 3.11 -0.73
C ASP A 371 17.11 2.96 0.56
N VAL A 372 17.13 4.01 1.38
CA VAL A 372 18.03 4.15 2.52
C VAL A 372 17.24 4.32 3.80
N THR A 373 17.54 3.47 4.79
CA THR A 373 17.12 3.66 6.17
C THR A 373 18.33 3.69 7.09
N LEU A 374 18.46 4.75 7.91
CA LEU A 374 19.49 4.83 8.93
C LEU A 374 18.98 4.20 10.24
N ASN A 375 19.75 3.29 10.81
CA ASN A 375 19.42 2.57 12.03
C ASN A 375 20.38 2.94 13.16
N PHE A 376 19.83 3.21 14.33
CA PHE A 376 20.58 3.50 15.53
C PHE A 376 20.13 2.58 16.68
N SER A 377 21.10 1.98 17.35
CA SER A 377 20.91 1.47 18.72
C SER A 377 20.76 2.63 19.71
N GLU A 378 20.36 2.34 20.95
CA GLU A 378 20.32 3.33 22.03
C GLU A 378 21.66 4.04 22.23
N ALA A 379 22.77 3.29 22.22
CA ALA A 379 24.11 3.85 22.38
C ALA A 379 24.49 4.78 21.21
N GLN A 380 24.18 4.38 19.97
CA GLN A 380 24.46 5.18 18.77
C GLN A 380 23.60 6.46 18.72
N MET A 381 22.33 6.39 19.12
CA MET A 381 21.47 7.58 19.22
C MET A 381 21.99 8.54 20.30
N GLY A 382 22.48 8.01 21.42
CA GLY A 382 23.16 8.80 22.46
C GLY A 382 24.43 9.48 21.95
N ALA A 383 25.25 8.78 21.16
CA ALA A 383 26.44 9.36 20.53
C ALA A 383 26.06 10.48 19.53
N LEU A 384 25.04 10.25 18.70
CA LEU A 384 24.53 11.27 17.77
C LEU A 384 24.05 12.52 18.51
N ARG A 385 23.27 12.34 19.59
CA ARG A 385 22.80 13.45 20.44
C ARG A 385 23.97 14.25 21.03
N GLN A 386 25.03 13.58 21.47
CA GLN A 386 26.25 14.23 21.96
C GLN A 386 26.98 15.01 20.87
N GLN A 387 27.09 14.46 19.65
CA GLN A 387 27.67 15.18 18.51
C GLN A 387 26.86 16.43 18.15
N TYR A 388 25.53 16.37 18.18
CA TYR A 388 24.66 17.55 18.01
C TYR A 388 24.91 18.60 19.10
N ALA A 389 25.06 18.17 20.36
CA ALA A 389 25.39 19.09 21.45
C ALA A 389 26.76 19.75 21.26
N GLN A 390 27.78 19.01 20.81
CA GLN A 390 29.13 19.52 20.54
C GLN A 390 29.14 20.50 19.36
N ALA A 391 28.51 20.14 18.25
CA ALA A 391 28.37 21.01 17.08
C ALA A 391 27.66 22.33 17.43
N ALA A 392 26.62 22.28 18.26
CA ALA A 392 25.93 23.48 18.74
C ALA A 392 26.79 24.32 19.72
N GLN A 393 27.71 23.72 20.49
CA GLN A 393 28.64 24.47 21.35
C GLN A 393 29.67 25.26 20.56
N ALA A 394 30.08 24.74 19.38
CA ALA A 394 31.04 25.40 18.50
C ALA A 394 30.51 26.76 17.98
N ARG A 395 29.19 26.97 18.02
CA ARG A 395 28.52 28.16 17.51
C ARG A 395 28.01 29.04 18.66
N PRO A 396 28.46 30.30 18.80
CA PRO A 396 28.11 31.15 19.94
C PRO A 396 26.60 31.36 20.15
N PHE A 397 25.82 31.38 19.06
CA PHE A 397 24.37 31.59 19.09
C PHE A 397 23.55 30.33 19.42
N ASP A 398 24.17 29.14 19.40
CA ASP A 398 23.46 27.86 19.57
C ASP A 398 23.74 27.20 20.93
N ARG A 399 24.42 27.90 21.86
CA ARG A 399 24.82 27.35 23.18
C ARG A 399 23.64 26.90 24.05
N GLU A 400 22.52 27.61 23.98
CA GLU A 400 21.30 27.21 24.69
C GLU A 400 20.77 25.87 24.15
N GLN A 401 20.80 25.71 22.82
CA GLN A 401 20.39 24.50 22.13
C GLN A 401 21.32 23.32 22.45
N ALA A 402 22.62 23.55 22.55
CA ALA A 402 23.57 22.55 23.04
C ALA A 402 23.23 22.04 24.45
N GLY A 403 22.92 22.96 25.36
CA GLY A 403 22.49 22.63 26.72
C GLY A 403 21.18 21.84 26.73
N ALA A 404 20.26 22.13 25.81
CA ALA A 404 19.02 21.39 25.64
C ALA A 404 19.28 19.96 25.16
N TYR A 405 20.08 19.76 24.10
CA TYR A 405 20.43 18.43 23.59
C TYR A 405 21.13 17.56 24.65
N ALA A 406 22.01 18.13 25.47
CA ALA A 406 22.72 17.41 26.50
C ALA A 406 21.79 16.83 27.59
N ARG A 407 20.67 17.49 27.88
CA ARG A 407 19.70 17.09 28.93
C ARG A 407 18.57 16.20 28.43
N MET A 408 18.28 16.22 27.12
CA MET A 408 17.26 15.36 26.51
C MET A 408 17.63 13.89 26.63
N SER A 409 16.61 13.04 26.80
CA SER A 409 16.76 11.61 26.55
C SER A 409 17.02 11.35 25.06
N ASN A 410 17.57 10.18 24.75
CA ASN A 410 17.82 9.79 23.36
C ASN A 410 16.54 9.68 22.54
N GLU A 411 15.44 9.26 23.19
CA GLU A 411 14.12 9.21 22.58
C GLU A 411 13.58 10.61 22.25
N GLU A 412 13.58 11.53 23.21
CA GLU A 412 13.14 12.91 22.97
C GLU A 412 13.95 13.58 21.87
N PHE A 413 15.26 13.30 21.83
CA PHE A 413 16.13 13.77 20.78
C PHE A 413 15.75 13.19 19.41
N ALA A 414 15.54 11.88 19.30
CA ALA A 414 15.14 11.23 18.04
C ALA A 414 13.79 11.75 17.53
N ILE A 415 12.79 11.88 18.42
CA ILE A 415 11.48 12.48 18.09
C ILE A 415 11.67 13.93 17.65
N GLY A 416 12.55 14.68 18.32
CA GLY A 416 12.92 16.05 17.93
C GLY A 416 13.50 16.11 16.51
N LEU A 417 14.39 15.19 16.16
CA LEU A 417 14.94 15.08 14.79
C LEU A 417 13.82 14.85 13.77
N ALA A 418 12.88 13.93 14.01
CA ALA A 418 11.80 13.66 13.07
C ALA A 418 10.81 14.83 12.93
N ARG A 419 10.59 15.58 14.02
CA ARG A 419 9.59 16.66 14.08
C ARG A 419 10.08 18.00 13.54
N ASN A 420 11.38 18.29 13.62
CA ASN A 420 11.90 19.62 13.31
C ASN A 420 11.63 20.01 11.85
N LEU A 421 11.10 21.21 11.63
CA LEU A 421 10.83 21.73 10.29
C LEU A 421 12.11 21.75 9.43
N GLY A 422 11.96 21.38 8.16
CA GLY A 422 13.07 21.32 7.21
C GLY A 422 13.91 20.04 7.30
N ASN A 423 13.49 19.05 8.08
CA ASN A 423 14.12 17.72 8.08
C ASN A 423 13.48 16.78 7.05
N SER A 424 13.16 17.29 5.86
CA SER A 424 12.96 16.45 4.67
C SER A 424 14.20 15.58 4.44
N PRO A 425 14.15 14.51 3.62
CA PRO A 425 15.30 13.66 3.34
C PRO A 425 16.59 14.46 3.05
N TYR A 426 16.51 15.43 2.14
CA TYR A 426 17.62 16.33 1.85
C TYR A 426 18.06 17.18 3.06
N GLY A 427 17.12 17.84 3.75
CA GLY A 427 17.46 18.74 4.85
C GLY A 427 18.05 18.02 6.05
N LEU A 428 17.62 16.78 6.32
CA LEU A 428 18.24 15.95 7.35
C LEU A 428 19.63 15.46 6.90
N SER A 429 19.82 15.05 5.64
CA SER A 429 21.15 14.70 5.12
C SER A 429 22.15 15.85 5.27
N GLU A 430 21.74 17.07 4.91
CA GLU A 430 22.56 18.28 5.09
C GLU A 430 22.89 18.54 6.56
N ARG A 431 21.90 18.36 7.46
CA ARG A 431 22.11 18.57 8.89
C ARG A 431 23.06 17.54 9.50
N LEU A 432 22.94 16.26 9.13
CA LEU A 432 23.85 15.21 9.56
C LEU A 432 25.27 15.49 9.09
N PHE A 433 25.45 15.92 7.84
CA PHE A 433 26.75 16.34 7.31
C PHE A 433 27.34 17.51 8.09
N ARG A 434 26.56 18.56 8.36
CA ARG A 434 27.02 19.71 9.15
C ARG A 434 27.41 19.32 10.58
N VAL A 435 26.62 18.47 11.22
CA VAL A 435 26.95 17.97 12.56
C VAL A 435 28.24 17.16 12.51
N ALA A 436 28.44 16.28 11.53
CA ALA A 436 29.68 15.55 11.36
C ALA A 436 30.89 16.51 11.20
N ALA A 437 30.74 17.60 10.43
CA ALA A 437 31.80 18.58 10.20
C ALA A 437 32.13 19.48 11.41
N ASP A 438 31.15 19.72 12.28
CA ASP A 438 31.28 20.64 13.42
C ASP A 438 31.44 19.91 14.78
N ALA A 439 31.26 18.59 14.83
CA ALA A 439 31.28 17.81 16.06
C ALA A 439 32.64 17.80 16.77
N ASP A 440 33.73 18.18 16.09
CA ASP A 440 35.05 18.34 16.71
C ASP A 440 35.15 19.60 17.59
N GLY A 441 34.14 20.48 17.57
CA GLY A 441 34.08 21.71 18.34
C GLY A 441 35.01 22.82 17.83
N ALA A 442 35.81 22.56 16.79
CA ALA A 442 36.86 23.44 16.29
C ALA A 442 36.49 24.14 14.96
N LEU A 443 35.31 23.84 14.39
CA LEU A 443 34.88 24.31 13.06
C LEU A 443 35.95 24.09 11.99
N SER A 444 36.76 23.03 12.16
CA SER A 444 37.93 22.77 11.31
C SER A 444 37.55 22.20 9.95
N GLY A 445 36.31 21.74 9.80
CA GLY A 445 35.82 20.99 8.65
C GLY A 445 36.23 19.51 8.66
N ALA A 446 36.93 19.04 9.71
CA ALA A 446 37.22 17.63 9.89
C ALA A 446 35.94 16.86 10.24
N LEU A 447 35.61 15.87 9.40
CA LEU A 447 34.42 15.05 9.59
C LEU A 447 34.61 14.06 10.74
N THR A 448 33.76 14.15 11.76
CA THR A 448 33.55 13.14 12.78
C THR A 448 32.46 12.19 12.31
N ARG A 449 32.78 10.89 12.21
CA ARG A 449 31.82 9.87 11.76
C ARG A 449 30.58 9.81 12.67
N ILE A 450 29.41 9.85 12.05
CA ILE A 450 28.17 9.41 12.69
C ILE A 450 28.08 7.88 12.58
N ASP A 451 27.98 7.20 13.72
CA ASP A 451 27.83 5.75 13.73
C ASP A 451 26.36 5.35 13.61
N ALA A 452 26.00 4.87 12.42
CA ALA A 452 24.66 4.37 12.09
C ALA A 452 24.79 3.10 11.25
N GLY A 453 23.91 2.13 11.51
CA GLY A 453 23.64 1.09 10.53
C GLY A 453 22.90 1.69 9.33
N VAL A 454 23.11 1.14 8.14
CA VAL A 454 22.31 1.49 6.98
C VAL A 454 21.71 0.22 6.44
N ASP A 455 20.39 0.15 6.48
CA ASP A 455 19.69 -0.86 5.71
C ASP A 455 19.55 -0.30 4.30
N ASN A 456 20.38 -0.85 3.42
CA ASN A 456 20.13 -0.76 2.00
C ASN A 456 19.01 -1.75 1.74
N VAL A 457 17.79 -1.26 1.47
CA VAL A 457 16.80 -2.12 0.82
C VAL A 457 17.21 -2.21 -0.64
N ASP A 458 18.34 -2.87 -0.89
CA ASP A 458 18.51 -3.55 -2.16
C ASP A 458 17.43 -4.64 -2.16
N PRO A 459 16.49 -4.66 -3.13
CA PRO A 459 15.57 -5.79 -3.29
C PRO A 459 16.30 -7.13 -3.56
N LYS A 460 17.64 -7.14 -3.53
CA LYS A 460 18.51 -8.28 -3.75
C LYS A 460 19.11 -8.90 -2.48
N VAL A 461 18.97 -8.31 -1.29
CA VAL A 461 19.46 -8.95 -0.04
C VAL A 461 18.35 -9.61 0.79
N ALA A 462 17.07 -9.30 0.51
CA ALA A 462 15.94 -10.18 0.89
C ALA A 462 15.67 -11.30 -0.15
N ALA A 463 16.36 -11.26 -1.31
CA ALA A 463 16.20 -12.21 -2.41
C ALA A 463 17.54 -12.81 -2.86
N ALA A 464 18.48 -13.06 -1.94
CA ALA A 464 19.60 -13.97 -2.19
C ALA A 464 19.13 -15.44 -2.20
N ALA A 465 18.06 -15.70 -2.96
CA ALA A 465 17.69 -16.96 -3.55
C ALA A 465 16.66 -16.68 -4.67
N ARG A 466 17.00 -15.88 -5.69
CA ARG A 466 16.48 -15.99 -7.07
C ARG A 466 17.14 -15.00 -8.03
N ALA A 467 17.94 -15.59 -8.91
CA ALA A 467 18.20 -15.21 -10.31
C ALA A 467 18.85 -13.85 -10.66
N THR A 468 19.58 -13.93 -11.76
CA THR A 468 20.53 -13.02 -12.44
C THR A 468 19.96 -11.65 -12.88
N PRO A 469 20.84 -10.65 -13.17
CA PRO A 469 20.49 -9.23 -13.25
C PRO A 469 19.64 -8.84 -14.48
N ALA A 470 18.68 -7.93 -14.26
CA ALA A 470 17.89 -7.26 -15.30
C ALA A 470 18.71 -6.15 -15.99
N SER A 471 18.63 -6.11 -17.32
CA SER A 471 19.23 -5.12 -18.21
C SER A 471 18.68 -3.71 -18.02
N THR A 472 19.51 -2.69 -18.27
CA THR A 472 19.11 -1.28 -18.36
C THR A 472 17.96 -1.11 -19.36
N PRO A 473 16.91 -0.32 -19.06
CA PRO A 473 15.80 -0.08 -19.99
C PRO A 473 16.30 0.52 -21.30
N ALA A 474 15.84 0.00 -22.45
CA ALA A 474 16.28 0.45 -23.77
C ALA A 474 15.50 1.71 -24.21
N ASP A 475 16.17 2.67 -24.86
CA ASP A 475 15.52 3.91 -25.30
C ASP A 475 14.83 3.72 -26.67
N PRO A 476 13.53 4.02 -26.84
CA PRO A 476 12.83 3.89 -28.11
C PRO A 476 13.36 4.82 -29.21
N ARG A 477 14.17 5.81 -28.86
CA ARG A 477 14.87 6.67 -29.83
C ARG A 477 16.08 5.97 -30.44
N ASP A 478 16.57 4.88 -29.85
CA ASP A 478 17.63 4.08 -30.43
C ASP A 478 17.12 3.26 -31.63
N PRO A 479 17.84 3.24 -32.76
CA PRO A 479 17.42 2.51 -33.95
C PRO A 479 17.21 0.99 -33.76
N ALA A 480 17.82 0.43 -32.71
CA ALA A 480 17.71 -1.00 -32.38
C ALA A 480 16.45 -1.34 -31.57
N HIS A 481 15.69 -0.35 -31.11
CA HIS A 481 14.51 -0.57 -30.28
C HIS A 481 13.29 -1.01 -31.13
N PRO A 482 12.49 -2.00 -30.69
CA PRO A 482 11.34 -2.49 -31.45
C PRO A 482 10.29 -1.41 -31.78
N ASP A 483 10.13 -0.42 -30.90
CA ASP A 483 9.19 0.69 -31.11
C ASP A 483 9.80 1.92 -31.81
N HIS A 484 11.04 1.84 -32.29
CA HIS A 484 11.72 2.98 -32.92
C HIS A 484 10.93 3.60 -34.08
N ALA A 485 10.29 2.76 -34.90
CA ALA A 485 9.48 3.24 -36.02
C ALA A 485 8.31 4.12 -35.55
N MET A 486 7.59 3.70 -34.50
CA MET A 486 6.45 4.44 -33.96
C MET A 486 6.91 5.70 -33.21
N GLN A 487 8.03 5.62 -32.48
CA GLN A 487 8.67 6.78 -31.85
C GLN A 487 8.96 7.87 -32.88
N ARG A 488 9.58 7.53 -34.02
CA ARG A 488 9.84 8.50 -35.10
C ARG A 488 8.57 9.08 -35.71
N MET A 489 7.50 8.30 -35.83
CA MET A 489 6.22 8.79 -36.37
C MET A 489 5.61 9.86 -35.46
N ILE A 490 5.71 9.68 -34.14
CA ILE A 490 5.26 10.63 -33.12
C ILE A 490 6.15 11.87 -33.14
N ASP A 491 7.47 11.70 -33.07
CA ASP A 491 8.44 12.80 -33.08
C ASP A 491 8.27 13.70 -34.30
N ALA A 492 8.00 13.13 -35.48
CA ALA A 492 7.80 13.88 -36.71
C ALA A 492 6.49 14.71 -36.75
N ARG A 493 5.51 14.39 -35.89
CA ARG A 493 4.16 14.99 -35.89
C ARG A 493 3.88 15.83 -34.65
N LEU A 494 4.68 15.68 -33.59
CA LEU A 494 4.53 16.41 -32.34
C LEU A 494 5.08 17.85 -32.49
N THR A 495 4.18 18.84 -32.33
CA THR A 495 4.54 20.27 -32.42
C THR A 495 4.01 21.04 -31.19
N PRO A 496 4.87 21.78 -30.45
CA PRO A 496 6.32 21.82 -30.56
C PRO A 496 6.97 20.48 -30.20
N ALA A 497 8.18 20.24 -30.70
CA ALA A 497 8.91 19.01 -30.41
C ALA A 497 9.25 18.92 -28.91
N ASP A 498 8.89 17.80 -28.29
CA ASP A 498 9.15 17.51 -26.88
C ASP A 498 9.46 16.00 -26.74
N PRO A 499 10.73 15.62 -26.54
CA PRO A 499 11.15 14.22 -26.48
C PRO A 499 10.52 13.43 -25.32
N GLN A 500 10.25 14.09 -24.20
CA GLN A 500 9.64 13.45 -23.04
C GLN A 500 8.17 13.17 -23.35
N LEU A 501 7.45 14.18 -23.82
CA LEU A 501 6.06 14.05 -24.23
C LEU A 501 5.85 13.02 -25.35
N ALA A 502 6.77 12.95 -26.31
CA ALA A 502 6.74 11.95 -27.39
C ALA A 502 6.84 10.52 -26.85
N THR A 503 7.77 10.28 -25.91
CA THR A 503 7.97 8.96 -25.28
C THR A 503 6.75 8.55 -24.43
N HIS A 504 6.14 9.49 -23.71
CA HIS A 504 4.91 9.23 -22.98
C HIS A 504 3.73 8.95 -23.92
N LEU A 505 3.65 9.65 -25.05
CA LEU A 505 2.62 9.44 -26.04
C LEU A 505 2.78 8.08 -26.74
N LEU A 506 4.02 7.64 -26.98
CA LEU A 506 4.32 6.29 -27.48
C LEU A 506 3.83 5.21 -26.52
N LEU A 507 4.13 5.37 -25.23
CA LEU A 507 3.68 4.45 -24.19
C LEU A 507 2.14 4.38 -24.14
N ALA A 508 1.46 5.53 -24.17
CA ALA A 508 0.00 5.58 -24.21
C ALA A 508 -0.56 4.89 -25.47
N ALA A 509 0.04 5.12 -26.64
CA ALA A 509 -0.35 4.48 -27.90
C ALA A 509 -0.25 2.95 -27.81
N LYS A 510 0.85 2.43 -27.25
CA LYS A 510 1.06 0.99 -27.07
C LYS A 510 0.07 0.36 -26.09
N ARG A 511 -0.25 1.04 -24.99
CA ARG A 511 -1.24 0.57 -23.99
C ARG A 511 -2.65 0.47 -24.58
N GLU A 512 -3.02 1.42 -25.43
CA GLU A 512 -4.31 1.43 -26.13
C GLU A 512 -4.32 0.55 -27.39
N GLY A 513 -3.24 -0.20 -27.64
CA GLY A 513 -3.14 -1.15 -28.73
C GLY A 513 -3.08 -0.51 -30.12
N LEU A 514 -2.54 0.71 -30.24
CA LEU A 514 -2.21 1.31 -31.53
C LEU A 514 -0.99 0.59 -32.11
N THR A 515 -1.04 0.30 -33.40
CA THR A 515 0.08 -0.33 -34.15
C THR A 515 0.85 0.67 -34.99
N GLN A 516 0.32 1.89 -35.18
CA GLN A 516 0.95 3.02 -35.84
C GLN A 516 0.33 4.34 -35.36
N VAL A 517 0.96 5.48 -35.65
CA VAL A 517 0.41 6.81 -35.35
C VAL A 517 0.33 7.66 -36.62
N ASP A 518 -0.88 7.88 -37.11
CA ASP A 518 -1.15 8.62 -38.34
C ASP A 518 -1.21 10.14 -38.08
N HIS A 519 -1.80 10.55 -36.95
CA HIS A 519 -1.91 11.95 -36.54
C HIS A 519 -1.54 12.17 -35.06
N VAL A 520 -0.95 13.33 -34.76
CA VAL A 520 -0.78 13.83 -33.40
C VAL A 520 -1.55 15.14 -33.28
N LEU A 521 -2.53 15.21 -32.37
CA LEU A 521 -3.41 16.35 -32.19
C LEU A 521 -3.29 16.91 -30.78
N ARG A 522 -3.36 18.22 -30.61
CA ARG A 522 -3.36 18.87 -29.29
C ARG A 522 -4.67 19.62 -29.09
N ASN A 523 -5.24 19.55 -27.89
CA ASN A 523 -6.41 20.35 -27.53
C ASN A 523 -6.04 21.53 -26.61
N ASP A 524 -6.97 22.46 -26.44
CA ASP A 524 -6.79 23.67 -25.61
C ASP A 524 -6.65 23.38 -24.11
N ALA A 525 -7.06 22.18 -23.68
CA ALA A 525 -6.89 21.69 -22.31
C ALA A 525 -5.49 21.10 -22.04
N GLY A 526 -4.57 21.16 -23.00
CA GLY A 526 -3.19 20.68 -22.84
C GLY A 526 -3.01 19.17 -23.05
N ARG A 527 -4.01 18.45 -23.54
CA ARG A 527 -3.90 17.03 -23.91
C ARG A 527 -3.35 16.88 -25.32
N VAL A 528 -2.48 15.88 -25.50
CA VAL A 528 -1.94 15.46 -26.79
C VAL A 528 -2.43 14.06 -27.10
N PHE A 529 -2.97 13.87 -28.31
CA PHE A 529 -3.59 12.65 -28.79
C PHE A 529 -2.74 12.03 -29.90
N ALA A 530 -2.48 10.73 -29.81
CA ALA A 530 -2.01 9.91 -30.92
C ALA A 530 -3.23 9.23 -31.55
N VAL A 531 -3.39 9.39 -32.86
CA VAL A 531 -4.54 8.87 -33.60
C VAL A 531 -4.06 7.95 -34.71
N GLN A 532 -4.64 6.77 -34.78
CA GLN A 532 -4.51 5.81 -35.87
C GLN A 532 -5.79 5.86 -36.72
N GLY A 533 -5.65 6.00 -38.03
CA GLY A 533 -6.74 6.23 -38.98
C GLY A 533 -7.13 7.71 -39.15
N ASP A 534 -8.18 7.95 -39.93
CA ASP A 534 -8.72 9.29 -40.17
C ASP A 534 -9.28 9.90 -38.85
N PRO A 535 -8.83 11.09 -38.41
CA PRO A 535 -9.38 11.76 -37.22
C PRO A 535 -10.90 11.95 -37.25
N MET A 536 -11.52 11.99 -38.43
CA MET A 536 -12.97 12.13 -38.60
C MET A 536 -13.67 10.79 -38.88
N GLY A 537 -12.91 9.69 -39.03
CA GLY A 537 -13.43 8.33 -39.19
C GLY A 537 -14.06 7.77 -37.90
N GLY A 538 -14.99 6.83 -38.06
CA GLY A 538 -15.64 6.12 -36.95
C GLY A 538 -14.84 4.93 -36.41
N ASP A 539 -13.84 4.50 -37.16
CA ASP A 539 -12.92 3.38 -36.91
C ASP A 539 -11.57 3.84 -36.34
N LYS A 540 -11.40 5.14 -36.06
CA LYS A 540 -10.17 5.69 -35.47
C LYS A 540 -9.88 5.08 -34.10
N ARG A 541 -8.60 4.84 -33.83
CA ARG A 541 -8.10 4.52 -32.49
C ARG A 541 -7.32 5.70 -31.95
N THR A 542 -7.54 6.04 -30.69
CA THR A 542 -6.92 7.21 -30.07
C THR A 542 -6.33 6.85 -28.73
N ALA A 543 -5.08 7.26 -28.50
CA ALA A 543 -4.47 7.34 -27.19
C ALA A 543 -4.20 8.81 -26.85
N TYR A 544 -4.12 9.17 -25.57
CA TYR A 544 -3.81 10.53 -25.18
C TYR A 544 -2.92 10.59 -23.95
N VAL A 545 -2.22 11.71 -23.82
CA VAL A 545 -1.48 12.08 -22.63
C VAL A 545 -1.75 13.54 -22.27
N ASP A 546 -1.78 13.84 -20.98
CA ASP A 546 -1.82 15.23 -20.51
C ASP A 546 -0.38 15.78 -20.49
N ALA A 547 -0.13 16.90 -21.16
CA ALA A 547 1.23 17.45 -21.27
C ALA A 547 1.82 17.87 -19.92
N GLN A 548 1.00 18.27 -18.93
CA GLN A 548 1.50 18.58 -17.58
C GLN A 548 1.87 17.32 -16.82
N VAL A 549 1.09 16.23 -16.98
CA VAL A 549 1.41 14.93 -16.38
C VAL A 549 2.67 14.34 -17.00
N ALA A 550 2.81 14.43 -18.33
CA ALA A 550 4.01 14.01 -19.04
C ALA A 550 5.25 14.76 -18.53
N ALA A 551 5.17 16.08 -18.33
CA ALA A 551 6.28 16.87 -17.79
C ALA A 551 6.65 16.50 -16.33
N ALA A 552 5.67 16.09 -15.51
CA ALA A 552 5.89 15.71 -14.11
C ALA A 552 6.32 14.25 -13.90
N THR A 553 6.20 13.41 -14.93
CA THR A 553 6.56 11.99 -14.85
C THR A 553 8.01 11.80 -15.32
N PRO A 554 8.90 11.15 -14.54
CA PRO A 554 10.26 10.87 -14.99
C PRO A 554 10.29 9.98 -16.23
N LEU A 555 11.13 10.33 -17.22
CA LEU A 555 11.29 9.57 -18.46
C LEU A 555 11.65 8.10 -18.21
N GLN A 556 12.51 7.83 -17.21
CA GLN A 556 12.94 6.47 -16.83
C GLN A 556 11.76 5.54 -16.49
N ASP A 557 10.70 6.06 -15.87
CA ASP A 557 9.55 5.24 -15.49
C ASP A 557 8.72 4.85 -16.71
N SER A 558 8.65 5.74 -17.71
CA SER A 558 7.97 5.44 -18.98
C SER A 558 8.76 4.46 -19.85
N LEU A 559 10.09 4.54 -19.83
CA LEU A 559 10.95 3.55 -20.48
C LEU A 559 10.78 2.16 -19.86
N ARG A 560 10.77 2.07 -18.52
CA ARG A 560 10.54 0.80 -17.82
C ARG A 560 9.15 0.20 -18.13
N GLN A 561 8.12 1.04 -18.23
CA GLN A 561 6.77 0.61 -18.60
C GLN A 561 6.68 0.17 -20.06
N LEU A 562 7.39 0.85 -20.97
CA LEU A 562 7.44 0.48 -22.39
C LEU A 562 8.15 -0.87 -22.60
N ASP A 563 9.26 -1.10 -21.91
CA ASP A 563 9.98 -2.38 -21.93
C ASP A 563 9.13 -3.53 -21.37
N ALA A 564 8.38 -3.30 -20.30
CA ALA A 564 7.46 -4.29 -19.75
C ALA A 564 6.37 -4.68 -20.76
N LEU A 565 5.84 -3.71 -21.52
CA LEU A 565 4.87 -3.98 -22.60
C LEU A 565 5.49 -4.78 -23.74
N ASN A 566 6.74 -4.47 -24.12
CA ASN A 566 7.45 -5.19 -25.18
C ASN A 566 7.84 -6.62 -24.78
N ALA A 567 8.22 -6.84 -23.52
CA ALA A 567 8.51 -8.16 -22.97
C ALA A 567 7.26 -9.08 -22.97
N THR A 568 6.07 -8.48 -22.80
CA THR A 568 4.80 -9.22 -22.81
C THR A 568 4.31 -9.53 -24.24
N ALA A 569 4.77 -8.76 -25.24
CA ALA A 569 4.37 -8.88 -26.65
C ALA A 569 5.26 -9.81 -27.49
N GLN A 570 6.43 -10.23 -27.00
CA GLN A 570 7.29 -11.19 -27.70
C GLN A 570 6.75 -12.62 -27.55
N PRO A 571 6.40 -13.32 -28.66
CA PRO A 571 6.20 -14.76 -28.61
C PRO A 571 7.53 -15.40 -28.21
N ALA A 572 7.50 -16.33 -27.26
CA ALA A 572 8.65 -17.17 -26.93
C ALA A 572 9.20 -17.77 -28.24
N VAL A 573 10.40 -17.34 -28.64
CA VAL A 573 11.07 -17.88 -29.83
C VAL A 573 11.34 -19.35 -29.54
N ALA A 574 10.61 -20.22 -30.24
CA ALA A 574 10.77 -21.66 -30.16
C ALA A 574 12.22 -22.02 -30.51
N ALA A 575 12.92 -22.63 -29.56
CA ALA A 575 14.21 -23.25 -29.81
C ALA A 575 14.08 -24.28 -30.94
N PRO A 576 15.05 -24.39 -31.87
CA PRO A 576 14.98 -25.35 -32.95
C PRO A 576 15.00 -26.78 -32.39
N GLN A 577 13.96 -27.56 -32.69
CA GLN A 577 13.93 -28.99 -32.43
C GLN A 577 14.97 -29.68 -33.31
N GLU A 578 16.10 -30.06 -32.71
CA GLU A 578 16.99 -31.06 -33.28
C GLU A 578 16.22 -32.37 -33.44
N THR A 579 16.05 -32.75 -34.69
CA THR A 579 15.41 -34.00 -35.11
C THR A 579 16.50 -35.04 -35.31
N GLN A 580 16.39 -36.15 -34.57
CA GLN A 580 16.84 -37.52 -34.87
C GLN A 580 18.34 -37.77 -35.20
N ASP A 581 18.98 -38.64 -34.41
CA ASP A 581 19.20 -40.01 -34.90
C ASP A 581 19.66 -40.97 -33.78
N ALA A 582 18.95 -42.08 -33.64
CA ALA A 582 19.35 -43.23 -32.82
C ALA A 582 19.61 -44.39 -33.79
N PRO A 583 20.84 -44.95 -33.86
CA PRO A 583 21.05 -46.12 -34.69
C PRO A 583 20.59 -47.37 -33.96
N GLN A 584 19.58 -48.00 -34.55
CA GLN A 584 19.25 -49.41 -34.39
C GLN A 584 20.51 -50.28 -34.49
N ARG A 585 20.69 -51.18 -33.52
CA ARG A 585 21.52 -52.37 -33.70
C ARG A 585 20.68 -53.61 -33.42
N ALA A 586 20.37 -54.32 -34.51
CA ALA A 586 19.70 -55.60 -34.53
C ALA A 586 20.62 -56.73 -33.98
N PRO A 587 20.06 -57.90 -33.63
CA PRO A 587 20.72 -58.95 -32.85
C PRO A 587 21.44 -59.96 -33.75
N ALA A 588 22.54 -60.56 -33.26
CA ALA A 588 23.00 -61.89 -33.70
C ALA A 588 24.09 -62.46 -32.78
N ARG A 589 23.80 -63.70 -32.33
CA ARG A 589 24.63 -64.74 -31.70
C ARG A 589 25.11 -64.57 -30.26
#